data_AF-A0A5E4TDE0-F1
#
_entry.id   AF-A0A5E4TDE0-F1
#
_cell.length_a   1.000
_cell.length_b   1.000
_cell.length_c   1.000
_cell.angle_alpha   90.00
_cell.angle_beta   90.00
_cell.angle_gamma   90.00
#
_symmetry.space_group_name_H-M   'P 1'
#
loop_
_entity.id
_entity.type
_entity.pdbx_description
1 polymer ?
#
loop_
_entity_poly.entity_id
_entity_poly.type
_entity_poly.pdbx_seq_one_letter_code
_entity_poly.pdbx_strand_id
1 'polypeptide(L)'
;MTSIQSNAYRYGASASQQMSPDVTLTSARTVDIHSLLLAHAATLMQASCGDAKLKIDSMRARQAHGREARDVANQIETLINKLGTSTTATTKVGDGIREFFDKHDLKISIDDSGTKKTLMDWESRSKKIGEDGYSGPSGSSGDYRADHLRALKAAADSRGEEATDSRTIENIEINKFLQEYNGVSTLANTIISSRGQQLNQINGSMRS
;
A
#
# COMPACT_ATOMS: atom_id res chain seq x y z
N MET A 1 -28.33 -19.71 37.40
CA MET A 1 -26.88 -19.47 37.50
C MET A 1 -26.15 -20.76 37.18
N THR A 2 -25.75 -20.94 35.92
CA THR A 2 -24.84 -22.00 35.48
C THR A 2 -24.36 -21.61 34.07
N SER A 3 -23.08 -21.25 33.95
CA SER A 3 -22.46 -20.85 32.68
C SER A 3 -22.10 -22.08 31.86
N ILE A 4 -22.55 -22.12 30.62
CA ILE A 4 -22.09 -23.07 29.60
C ILE A 4 -20.79 -22.50 29.02
N GLN A 5 -19.66 -23.15 29.28
CA GLN A 5 -18.39 -22.85 28.63
C GLN A 5 -18.37 -23.52 27.25
N SER A 6 -18.25 -22.69 26.21
CA SER A 6 -18.02 -23.11 24.83
C SER A 6 -16.55 -23.51 24.63
N ASN A 7 -16.33 -24.76 24.26
CA ASN A 7 -15.07 -25.30 23.78
C ASN A 7 -14.81 -24.79 22.35
N ALA A 8 -13.73 -24.02 22.14
CA ALA A 8 -13.20 -23.71 20.82
C ALA A 8 -11.74 -24.14 20.73
N TYR A 9 -11.51 -25.01 19.75
CA TYR A 9 -10.32 -25.69 19.31
C TYR A 9 -9.00 -24.92 19.38
N ARG A 10 -7.99 -25.63 19.90
CA ARG A 10 -6.55 -25.38 19.73
C ARG A 10 -6.16 -25.47 18.25
N TYR A 11 -5.51 -24.44 17.74
CA TYR A 11 -4.38 -24.56 16.80
C TYR A 11 -3.30 -23.56 17.23
N GLY A 12 -2.05 -24.04 17.27
CA GLY A 12 -0.96 -23.48 18.05
C GLY A 12 -0.52 -22.07 17.65
N ALA A 13 -0.46 -21.19 18.64
CA ALA A 13 0.34 -19.98 18.59
C ALA A 13 1.80 -20.38 18.85
N SER A 14 2.62 -20.35 17.79
CA SER A 14 4.08 -20.29 17.93
C SER A 14 4.41 -19.07 18.76
N ALA A 15 5.05 -19.28 19.90
CA ALA A 15 5.45 -18.24 20.83
C ALA A 15 6.32 -17.18 20.13
N SER A 16 5.73 -16.05 19.78
CA SER A 16 6.48 -14.81 19.61
C SER A 16 6.94 -14.38 21.00
N GLN A 17 8.12 -14.83 21.42
CA GLN A 17 8.84 -14.22 22.54
C GLN A 17 9.07 -12.75 22.18
N GLN A 18 8.19 -11.90 22.68
CA GLN A 18 8.34 -10.46 22.64
C GLN A 18 9.46 -10.11 23.63
N MET A 19 10.70 -10.10 23.15
CA MET A 19 11.83 -9.54 23.90
C MET A 19 11.67 -8.02 23.90
N SER A 20 11.01 -7.49 24.92
CA SER A 20 11.15 -6.08 25.27
C SER A 20 12.56 -5.88 25.84
N PRO A 21 13.40 -4.99 25.27
CA PRO A 21 14.67 -4.66 25.89
C PRO A 21 14.39 -3.67 27.02
N ASP A 22 14.19 -4.18 28.22
CA ASP A 22 14.16 -3.34 29.42
C ASP A 22 15.60 -2.94 29.75
N VAL A 23 16.03 -1.77 29.26
CA VAL A 23 17.35 -1.22 29.55
C VAL A 23 17.23 -0.34 30.80
N THR A 24 17.37 -0.96 31.97
CA THR A 24 17.54 -0.22 33.22
C THR A 24 18.97 0.33 33.29
N LEU A 25 19.15 1.64 33.05
CA LEU A 25 20.40 2.36 33.28
C LEU A 25 20.63 2.57 34.80
N THR A 26 20.95 1.49 35.52
CA THR A 26 21.39 1.59 36.92
C THR A 26 22.89 1.90 36.98
N SER A 27 23.21 3.03 37.61
CA SER A 27 24.55 3.46 38.00
C SER A 27 25.19 2.42 38.94
N ALA A 28 25.86 1.41 38.39
CA ALA A 28 26.79 0.50 39.10
C ALA A 28 27.41 -0.61 38.22
N ARG A 29 27.00 -0.80 36.95
CA ARG A 29 27.59 -1.83 36.08
C ARG A 29 28.36 -1.20 34.94
N THR A 30 29.60 -1.66 34.74
CA THR A 30 30.36 -1.44 33.51
C THR A 30 29.47 -1.81 32.33
N VAL A 31 29.02 -0.81 31.57
CA VAL A 31 28.20 -1.04 30.38
C VAL A 31 29.11 -1.71 29.36
N ASP A 32 28.87 -2.98 29.04
CA ASP A 32 29.58 -3.66 27.95
C ASP A 32 29.23 -2.92 26.65
N ILE A 33 30.17 -2.10 26.17
CA ILE A 33 30.00 -1.22 25.01
C ILE A 33 29.57 -2.04 23.78
N HIS A 34 30.05 -3.27 23.62
CA HIS A 34 29.63 -4.14 22.51
C HIS A 34 28.16 -4.53 22.63
N SER A 35 27.67 -4.79 23.84
CA SER A 35 26.27 -5.11 24.08
C SER A 35 25.35 -3.91 23.83
N LEU A 36 25.78 -2.70 24.18
CA LEU A 36 25.05 -1.46 23.91
C LEU A 36 24.99 -1.16 22.41
N LEU A 37 26.12 -1.29 21.71
CA LEU A 37 26.19 -1.09 20.26
C LEU A 37 25.35 -2.13 19.50
N LEU A 38 25.34 -3.38 19.96
CA LEU A 38 24.52 -4.44 19.38
C LEU A 38 23.02 -4.20 19.60
N ALA A 39 22.63 -3.75 20.80
CA ALA A 39 21.25 -3.37 21.10
C ALA A 39 20.80 -2.21 20.21
N HIS A 40 21.65 -1.19 20.02
CA HIS A 40 21.36 -0.06 19.15
C HIS A 40 21.24 -0.48 17.67
N ALA A 41 22.14 -1.34 17.18
CA ALA A 41 22.06 -1.89 15.82
C ALA A 41 20.76 -2.69 15.61
N ALA A 42 20.34 -3.49 16.59
CA ALA A 42 19.08 -4.23 16.53
C ALA A 42 17.86 -3.29 16.44
N THR A 43 17.84 -2.20 17.20
CA THR A 43 16.77 -1.19 17.11
C THR A 43 16.71 -0.52 15.73
N LEU A 44 17.86 -0.16 15.16
CA LEU A 44 17.92 0.43 13.82
C LEU A 44 17.44 -0.55 12.74
N MET A 45 17.82 -1.83 12.84
CA MET A 45 17.34 -2.87 11.93
C MET A 45 15.83 -3.08 12.03
N GLN A 46 15.28 -3.11 13.25
CA GLN A 46 13.84 -3.25 13.48
C GLN A 46 13.05 -2.06 12.91
N ALA A 47 13.53 -0.83 13.13
CA ALA A 47 12.91 0.37 12.57
C ALA A 47 12.91 0.33 11.02
N SER A 48 14.07 0.04 10.42
CA SER A 48 14.21 -0.09 8.96
C SER A 48 13.29 -1.17 8.37
N CYS A 49 13.15 -2.32 9.03
CA CYS A 49 12.20 -3.36 8.62
C CYS A 49 10.73 -2.92 8.73
N GLY A 50 10.38 -2.19 9.80
CA GLY A 50 9.04 -1.65 10.00
C GLY A 50 8.65 -0.67 8.89
N ASP A 51 9.53 0.28 8.59
CA ASP A 51 9.33 1.28 7.55
C ASP A 51 9.25 0.63 6.15
N ALA A 52 10.15 -0.33 5.87
CA ALA A 52 10.12 -1.10 4.62
C ALA A 52 8.81 -1.88 4.45
N LYS A 53 8.28 -2.47 5.53
CA LYS A 53 7.00 -3.20 5.49
C LYS A 53 5.83 -2.27 5.15
N LEU A 54 5.72 -1.14 5.85
CA LEU A 54 4.68 -0.14 5.57
C LEU A 54 4.75 0.33 4.11
N LYS A 55 5.98 0.52 3.60
CA LYS A 55 6.20 0.90 2.21
C LYS A 55 5.76 -0.17 1.22
N ILE A 56 6.10 -1.44 1.45
CA ILE A 56 5.66 -2.57 0.61
C ILE A 56 4.14 -2.68 0.60
N ASP A 57 3.48 -2.52 1.75
CA ASP A 57 2.03 -2.60 1.84
C ASP A 57 1.37 -1.42 1.09
N SER A 58 1.92 -0.20 1.19
CA SER A 58 1.54 0.96 0.34
C SER A 58 1.70 0.66 -1.15
N MET A 59 2.84 0.10 -1.56
CA MET A 59 3.10 -0.25 -2.96
C MET A 59 2.10 -1.27 -3.50
N ARG A 60 1.74 -2.29 -2.70
CA ARG A 60 0.74 -3.29 -3.10
C ARG A 60 -0.62 -2.66 -3.32
N ALA A 61 -1.04 -1.77 -2.41
CA ALA A 61 -2.29 -1.03 -2.56
C ALA A 61 -2.29 -0.18 -3.85
N ARG A 62 -1.22 0.58 -4.11
CA ARG A 62 -1.08 1.37 -5.35
C ARG A 62 -1.04 0.53 -6.61
N GLN A 63 -0.37 -0.62 -6.59
CA GLN A 63 -0.39 -1.54 -7.73
C GLN A 63 -1.79 -2.09 -7.99
N ALA A 64 -2.57 -2.37 -6.95
CA ALA A 64 -3.97 -2.74 -7.11
C ALA A 64 -4.76 -1.59 -7.76
N HIS A 65 -4.58 -0.35 -7.30
CA HIS A 65 -5.20 0.83 -7.91
C HIS A 65 -4.82 1.02 -9.38
N GLY A 66 -3.53 0.90 -9.72
CA GLY A 66 -3.06 1.04 -11.10
C GLY A 66 -3.52 -0.10 -12.03
N ARG A 67 -3.82 -1.29 -11.49
CA ARG A 67 -4.46 -2.37 -12.27
C ARG A 67 -5.93 -2.06 -12.50
N GLU A 68 -6.65 -1.69 -11.44
CA GLU A 68 -8.07 -1.32 -11.49
C GLU A 68 -8.32 -0.19 -12.50
N ALA A 69 -7.50 0.86 -12.47
CA ALA A 69 -7.58 1.97 -13.42
C ALA A 69 -7.39 1.52 -14.89
N ARG A 70 -6.42 0.64 -15.16
CA ARG A 70 -6.18 0.08 -16.51
C ARG A 70 -7.32 -0.81 -16.97
N ASP A 71 -7.86 -1.64 -16.09
CA ASP A 71 -8.98 -2.52 -16.42
C ASP A 71 -10.23 -1.70 -16.77
N VAL A 72 -10.51 -0.64 -16.01
CA VAL A 72 -11.60 0.32 -16.29
C VAL A 72 -11.36 1.06 -17.60
N ALA A 73 -10.15 1.55 -17.87
CA ALA A 73 -9.82 2.19 -19.13
C ALA A 73 -10.03 1.25 -20.33
N ASN A 74 -9.66 -0.03 -20.21
CA ASN A 74 -9.89 -1.06 -21.24
C ASN A 74 -11.38 -1.38 -21.44
N GLN A 75 -12.17 -1.40 -20.36
CA GLN A 75 -13.63 -1.55 -20.45
C GLN A 75 -14.25 -0.37 -21.21
N ILE A 76 -13.83 0.86 -20.90
CA ILE A 76 -14.29 2.06 -21.58
C ILE A 76 -13.87 2.05 -23.05
N GLU A 77 -12.63 1.65 -23.36
CA GLU A 77 -12.14 1.49 -24.73
C GLU A 77 -12.99 0.49 -25.54
N THR A 78 -13.40 -0.62 -24.91
CA THR A 78 -14.31 -1.58 -25.52
C THR A 78 -15.68 -0.97 -25.84
N LEU A 79 -16.20 -0.09 -24.96
CA LEU A 79 -17.44 0.64 -25.19
C LEU A 79 -17.30 1.66 -26.33
N ILE A 80 -16.19 2.39 -26.38
CA ILE A 80 -15.87 3.31 -27.49
C ILE A 80 -15.86 2.56 -28.83
N ASN A 81 -15.17 1.41 -28.87
CA ASN A 81 -15.07 0.59 -30.08
C ASN A 81 -16.42 0.00 -30.52
N LYS A 82 -17.32 -0.31 -29.57
CA LYS A 82 -18.70 -0.73 -29.88
C LYS A 82 -19.55 0.39 -30.49
N LEU A 83 -19.36 1.64 -30.05
CA LEU A 83 -20.04 2.81 -30.63
C LEU A 83 -19.47 3.19 -32.01
N GLY A 84 -18.19 2.89 -32.24
CA GLY A 84 -17.50 3.14 -33.51
C GLY A 84 -17.41 4.63 -33.84
N THR A 85 -17.71 4.99 -35.09
CA THR A 85 -17.72 6.37 -35.58
C THR A 85 -19.08 7.06 -35.47
N SER A 86 -20.08 6.37 -34.90
CA SER A 86 -21.42 6.95 -34.76
C SER A 86 -21.39 8.14 -33.80
N THR A 87 -21.82 9.30 -34.29
CA THR A 87 -21.88 10.51 -33.49
C THR A 87 -23.16 10.59 -32.65
N THR A 88 -24.19 9.79 -32.94
CA THR A 88 -25.47 9.83 -32.24
C THR A 88 -25.72 8.63 -31.33
N ALA A 89 -24.95 7.55 -31.48
CA ALA A 89 -25.09 6.38 -30.63
C ALA A 89 -24.60 6.68 -29.21
N THR A 90 -25.36 6.16 -28.24
CA THR A 90 -25.02 6.23 -26.81
C THR A 90 -24.99 4.83 -26.22
N THR A 91 -24.23 4.67 -25.14
CA THR A 91 -24.20 3.43 -24.36
C THR A 91 -24.10 3.72 -22.88
N LYS A 92 -24.58 2.79 -22.07
CA LYS A 92 -24.43 2.86 -20.62
C LYS A 92 -23.08 2.29 -20.21
N VAL A 93 -22.41 2.95 -19.27
CA VAL A 93 -21.24 2.37 -18.60
C VAL A 93 -21.67 1.22 -17.70
N GLY A 94 -20.78 0.24 -17.49
CA GLY A 94 -21.03 -0.87 -16.58
C GLY A 94 -20.77 -0.50 -15.12
N ASP A 95 -21.23 -1.36 -14.22
CA ASP A 95 -21.10 -1.14 -12.77
C ASP A 95 -19.63 -1.09 -12.30
N GLY A 96 -18.72 -1.85 -12.92
CA GLY A 96 -17.29 -1.79 -12.60
C GLY A 96 -16.66 -0.42 -12.91
N ILE A 97 -17.12 0.25 -13.96
CA ILE A 97 -16.69 1.63 -14.26
C ILE A 97 -17.26 2.55 -13.17
N ARG A 98 -18.55 2.44 -12.83
CA ARG A 98 -19.16 3.29 -11.79
C ARG A 98 -18.48 3.14 -10.43
N GLU A 99 -18.18 1.91 -10.04
CA GLU A 99 -17.50 1.60 -8.77
C GLU A 99 -16.15 2.29 -8.67
N PHE A 100 -15.35 2.21 -9.73
CA PHE A 100 -14.05 2.88 -9.75
C PHE A 100 -14.17 4.40 -9.58
N PHE A 101 -15.08 5.04 -10.30
CA PHE A 101 -15.27 6.49 -10.23
C PHE A 101 -15.86 6.94 -8.88
N ASP A 102 -16.80 6.17 -8.31
CA ASP A 102 -17.43 6.46 -7.02
C ASP A 102 -16.46 6.24 -5.84
N LYS A 103 -15.65 5.19 -5.91
CA LYS A 103 -14.63 4.85 -4.90
C LYS A 103 -13.54 5.91 -4.78
N HIS A 104 -13.21 6.56 -5.89
CA HIS A 104 -12.13 7.55 -5.96
C HIS A 104 -12.62 9.00 -6.05
N ASP A 105 -13.93 9.24 -5.98
CA ASP A 105 -14.55 10.57 -6.07
C ASP A 105 -13.99 11.42 -7.23
N LEU A 106 -13.78 10.76 -8.38
CA LEU A 106 -13.09 11.37 -9.51
C LEU A 106 -13.97 12.45 -10.15
N LYS A 107 -13.45 13.67 -10.19
CA LYS A 107 -14.10 14.80 -10.86
C LYS A 107 -13.66 14.89 -12.31
N ILE A 108 -14.64 14.79 -13.20
CA ILE A 108 -14.46 14.68 -14.64
C ILE A 108 -15.29 15.72 -15.36
N SER A 109 -14.72 16.27 -16.44
CA SER A 109 -15.47 17.08 -17.41
C SER A 109 -15.88 16.14 -18.54
N ILE A 110 -17.17 15.87 -18.67
CA ILE A 110 -17.69 14.99 -19.71
C ILE A 110 -18.18 15.80 -20.92
N ASP A 111 -18.66 17.02 -20.68
CA ASP A 111 -19.18 17.92 -21.70
C ASP A 111 -18.20 19.07 -22.02
N ASP A 112 -18.56 19.84 -23.05
CA ASP A 112 -17.82 21.02 -23.51
C ASP A 112 -17.94 22.21 -22.52
N SER A 113 -18.70 22.08 -21.43
CA SER A 113 -18.86 23.15 -20.44
C SER A 113 -17.60 23.38 -19.59
N GLY A 114 -16.68 22.41 -19.58
CA GLY A 114 -15.50 22.41 -18.72
C GLY A 114 -15.81 22.16 -17.23
N THR A 115 -17.07 21.88 -16.89
CA THR A 115 -17.49 21.67 -15.49
C THR A 115 -17.06 20.30 -15.01
N LYS A 116 -16.22 20.26 -13.97
CA LYS A 116 -15.80 19.00 -13.35
C LYS A 116 -16.83 18.55 -12.31
N LYS A 117 -17.47 17.42 -12.54
CA LYS A 117 -18.40 16.78 -11.58
C LYS A 117 -18.03 15.31 -11.38
N THR A 118 -18.52 14.70 -10.31
CA THR A 118 -18.34 13.25 -10.13
C THR A 118 -19.21 12.48 -11.11
N LEU A 119 -18.87 11.23 -11.39
CA LEU A 119 -19.72 10.39 -12.23
C LEU A 119 -21.13 10.24 -11.65
N MET A 120 -21.24 10.19 -10.31
CA MET A 120 -22.52 10.18 -9.60
C MET A 120 -23.36 11.43 -9.94
N ASP A 121 -22.76 12.62 -9.90
CA ASP A 121 -23.44 13.87 -10.23
C ASP A 121 -23.86 13.93 -11.71
N TRP A 122 -22.99 13.44 -12.61
CA TRP A 122 -23.30 13.33 -14.04
C TRP A 122 -24.49 12.41 -14.28
N GLU A 123 -24.54 11.30 -13.55
CA GLU A 123 -25.62 10.32 -13.63
C GLU A 123 -26.86 10.70 -12.83
N SER A 124 -26.86 11.85 -12.15
CA SER A 124 -27.91 12.29 -11.22
C SER A 124 -28.25 11.23 -10.16
N ARG A 125 -27.25 10.44 -9.76
CA ARG A 125 -27.38 9.40 -8.75
C ARG A 125 -27.36 10.02 -7.35
N SER A 126 -28.20 9.50 -6.46
CA SER A 126 -28.26 9.92 -5.05
C SER A 126 -27.35 9.11 -4.13
N LYS A 127 -26.86 7.97 -4.61
CA LYS A 127 -26.09 6.97 -3.86
C LYS A 127 -24.96 6.40 -4.69
N LYS A 128 -23.84 6.10 -4.04
CA LYS A 128 -22.71 5.39 -4.66
C LYS A 128 -23.05 3.92 -4.83
N ILE A 129 -22.39 3.26 -5.77
CA ILE A 129 -22.53 1.81 -5.89
C ILE A 129 -22.02 1.12 -4.62
N GLY A 130 -22.78 0.13 -4.13
CA GLY A 130 -22.50 -0.57 -2.88
C GLY A 130 -23.13 0.05 -1.62
N GLU A 131 -23.80 1.20 -1.74
CA GLU A 131 -24.61 1.76 -0.64
C GLU A 131 -26.03 1.15 -0.61
N ASP A 132 -26.58 0.96 0.59
CA ASP A 132 -27.96 0.50 0.77
C ASP A 132 -28.95 1.46 0.09
N GLY A 133 -29.80 0.90 -0.76
CA GLY A 133 -30.73 1.67 -1.59
C GLY A 133 -30.14 2.25 -2.87
N TYR A 134 -28.96 1.79 -3.29
CA TYR A 134 -28.42 2.13 -4.62
C TYR A 134 -29.39 1.74 -5.74
N SER A 135 -29.70 2.71 -6.59
CA SER A 135 -30.36 2.51 -7.87
C SER A 135 -29.46 3.08 -8.97
N GLY A 136 -29.19 2.29 -10.00
CA GLY A 136 -28.47 2.76 -11.18
C GLY A 136 -29.18 3.93 -11.87
N PRO A 137 -28.50 4.62 -12.82
CA PRO A 137 -29.07 5.79 -13.48
C PRO A 137 -30.36 5.46 -14.22
N SER A 138 -31.41 6.22 -13.90
CA SER A 138 -32.71 6.14 -14.57
C SER A 138 -32.73 6.99 -15.85
N GLY A 139 -33.37 6.50 -16.91
CA GLY A 139 -33.50 7.22 -18.17
C GLY A 139 -32.16 7.39 -18.90
N SER A 140 -31.98 8.56 -19.53
CA SER A 140 -30.80 8.90 -20.34
C SER A 140 -29.63 9.47 -19.53
N SER A 141 -29.77 9.66 -18.22
CA SER A 141 -28.72 10.24 -17.38
C SER A 141 -27.46 9.36 -17.27
N GLY A 142 -27.47 8.13 -17.79
CA GLY A 142 -26.29 7.25 -17.89
C GLY A 142 -25.87 6.93 -19.32
N ASP A 143 -26.40 7.64 -20.31
CA ASP A 143 -26.13 7.41 -21.72
C ASP A 143 -24.93 8.25 -22.18
N TYR A 144 -23.83 7.57 -22.50
CA TYR A 144 -22.58 8.20 -22.88
C TYR A 144 -22.30 8.01 -24.36
N ARG A 145 -21.91 9.11 -25.02
CA ARG A 145 -21.39 9.14 -26.38
C ARG A 145 -19.89 8.84 -26.38
N ALA A 146 -19.32 8.59 -27.56
CA ALA A 146 -17.92 8.20 -27.69
C ALA A 146 -16.92 9.27 -27.19
N ASP A 147 -17.23 10.55 -27.38
CA ASP A 147 -16.51 11.70 -26.80
C ASP A 147 -16.53 11.68 -25.27
N HIS A 148 -17.71 11.50 -24.67
CA HIS A 148 -17.87 11.39 -23.22
C HIS A 148 -17.05 10.22 -22.64
N LEU A 149 -17.10 9.06 -23.30
CA LEU A 149 -16.31 7.89 -22.90
C LEU A 149 -14.81 8.13 -23.03
N ARG A 150 -14.33 8.89 -24.02
CA ARG A 150 -12.91 9.27 -24.11
C ARG A 150 -12.48 10.14 -22.93
N ALA A 151 -13.33 11.04 -22.46
CA ALA A 151 -13.07 11.83 -21.26
C ALA A 151 -12.99 10.94 -20.00
N LEU A 152 -13.90 9.96 -19.87
CA LEU A 152 -13.84 8.96 -18.79
C LEU A 152 -12.55 8.15 -18.86
N LYS A 153 -12.17 7.67 -20.05
CA LYS A 153 -10.94 6.92 -20.25
C LYS A 153 -9.72 7.74 -19.84
N ALA A 154 -9.61 8.99 -20.30
CA ALA A 154 -8.51 9.87 -19.93
C ALA A 154 -8.40 10.10 -18.42
N ALA A 155 -9.53 10.21 -17.72
CA ALA A 155 -9.54 10.33 -16.26
C ALA A 155 -9.06 9.05 -15.56
N ALA A 156 -9.47 7.88 -16.06
CA ALA A 156 -9.00 6.59 -15.54
C ALA A 156 -7.50 6.39 -15.81
N ASP A 157 -7.03 6.69 -17.03
CA ASP A 157 -5.62 6.60 -17.43
C ASP A 157 -4.75 7.53 -16.59
N SER A 158 -5.15 8.80 -16.42
CA SER A 158 -4.44 9.77 -15.59
C SER A 158 -4.27 9.26 -14.14
N ARG A 159 -5.29 8.61 -13.59
CA ARG A 159 -5.20 8.00 -12.25
C ARG A 159 -4.25 6.80 -12.23
N GLY A 160 -4.23 6.01 -13.30
CA GLY A 160 -3.28 4.91 -13.48
C GLY A 160 -1.82 5.38 -13.62
N GLU A 161 -1.59 6.54 -14.22
CA GLU A 161 -0.28 7.19 -14.33
C GLU A 161 0.23 7.66 -12.98
N GLU A 162 -0.58 8.33 -12.16
CA GLU A 162 -0.21 8.72 -10.79
C GLU A 162 0.24 7.52 -9.93
N ALA A 163 -0.42 6.37 -10.11
CA ALA A 163 -0.03 5.12 -9.45
C ALA A 163 1.31 4.56 -9.98
N THR A 164 1.64 4.84 -11.24
CA THR A 164 2.87 4.37 -11.90
C THR A 164 4.07 5.25 -11.53
N ASP A 165 3.93 6.58 -11.53
CA ASP A 165 5.00 7.51 -11.13
C ASP A 165 5.43 7.29 -9.67
N SER A 166 4.45 7.05 -8.81
CA SER A 166 4.68 6.62 -7.43
C SER A 166 5.63 5.41 -7.35
N ARG A 167 5.41 4.37 -8.17
CA ARG A 167 6.17 3.12 -8.08
C ARG A 167 7.68 3.32 -8.23
N THR A 168 8.12 4.24 -9.09
CA THR A 168 9.55 4.54 -9.28
C THR A 168 10.16 5.12 -8.01
N ILE A 169 9.50 6.10 -7.41
CA ILE A 169 9.93 6.73 -6.15
C ILE A 169 9.97 5.68 -5.03
N GLU A 170 8.94 4.84 -4.94
CA GLU A 170 8.86 3.82 -3.90
C GLU A 170 9.93 2.72 -4.04
N ASN A 171 10.28 2.31 -5.26
CA ASN A 171 11.38 1.37 -5.51
C ASN A 171 12.74 1.94 -5.06
N ILE A 172 12.97 3.24 -5.27
CA ILE A 172 14.19 3.91 -4.81
C ILE A 172 14.27 3.88 -3.28
N GLU A 173 13.16 4.18 -2.61
CA GLU A 173 13.08 4.17 -1.14
C GLU A 173 13.29 2.76 -0.54
N ILE A 174 12.69 1.71 -1.13
CA ILE A 174 12.94 0.33 -0.68
C ILE A 174 14.42 -0.04 -0.83
N ASN A 175 15.05 0.31 -1.96
CA ASN A 175 16.46 0.03 -2.16
C ASN A 175 17.33 0.76 -1.12
N LYS A 176 16.94 1.98 -0.72
CA LYS A 176 17.60 2.71 0.37
C LYS A 176 17.45 1.98 1.71
N PHE A 177 16.26 1.50 2.06
CA PHE A 177 16.05 0.72 3.28
C PHE A 177 16.89 -0.57 3.29
N LEU A 178 16.97 -1.27 2.16
CA LEU A 178 17.82 -2.47 2.04
C LEU A 178 19.31 -2.14 2.19
N GLN A 179 19.77 -1.02 1.64
CA GLN A 179 21.15 -0.55 1.82
C GLN A 179 21.44 -0.21 3.28
N GLU A 180 20.55 0.50 3.95
CA GLU A 180 20.66 0.83 5.38
C GLU A 180 20.70 -0.43 6.24
N TYR A 181 19.78 -1.38 6.00
CA TYR A 181 19.75 -2.67 6.70
C TYR A 181 21.06 -3.44 6.52
N ASN A 182 21.57 -3.53 5.29
CA ASN A 182 22.84 -4.22 5.01
C ASN A 182 24.03 -3.53 5.69
N GLY A 183 24.04 -2.20 5.74
CA GLY A 183 25.04 -1.42 6.47
C GLY A 183 25.02 -1.71 7.97
N VAL A 184 23.84 -1.69 8.59
CA VAL A 184 23.69 -1.98 10.04
C VAL A 184 24.02 -3.44 10.36
N SER A 185 23.60 -4.38 9.51
CA SER A 185 23.94 -5.81 9.64
C SER A 185 25.45 -6.05 9.58
N THR A 186 26.14 -5.37 8.66
CA THR A 186 27.61 -5.42 8.58
C THR A 186 28.25 -4.88 9.86
N LEU A 187 27.75 -3.74 10.36
CA LEU A 187 28.19 -3.14 11.63
C LEU A 187 28.01 -4.10 12.81
N ALA A 188 26.84 -4.73 12.93
CA ALA A 188 26.55 -5.72 13.97
C ALA A 188 27.52 -6.91 13.91
N ASN A 189 27.78 -7.43 12.71
CA ASN A 189 28.75 -8.52 12.52
C ASN A 189 30.18 -8.09 12.90
N THR A 190 30.59 -6.86 12.56
CA THR A 190 31.88 -6.29 12.98
C THR A 190 31.98 -6.18 14.50
N ILE A 191 30.91 -5.73 15.18
CA ILE A 191 30.86 -5.63 16.65
C ILE A 191 31.00 -7.02 17.30
N ILE A 192 30.27 -8.02 16.79
CA ILE A 192 30.36 -9.41 17.28
C ILE A 192 31.78 -9.96 17.09
N SER A 193 32.37 -9.75 15.91
CA SER A 193 33.73 -10.19 15.59
C SER A 193 34.78 -9.54 16.50
N SER A 194 34.70 -8.21 16.67
CA SER A 194 35.58 -7.45 17.58
C SER A 194 35.51 -7.98 19.02
N ARG A 195 34.30 -8.24 19.53
CA ARG A 195 34.11 -8.82 20.86
C ARG A 195 34.79 -10.19 20.98
N GLY A 196 34.62 -11.05 19.98
CA GLY A 196 35.26 -12.37 19.94
C GLY A 196 36.79 -12.29 19.94
N GLN A 197 37.37 -11.37 19.15
CA GLN A 197 38.81 -11.15 19.11
C GLN A 197 39.36 -10.66 20.45
N GLN A 198 38.71 -9.69 21.09
CA GLN A 198 39.12 -9.19 22.40
C GLN A 198 39.08 -10.28 23.47
N LEU A 199 38.02 -11.10 23.51
CA LEU A 199 37.93 -12.23 24.44
C LEU A 199 39.05 -13.26 24.21
N ASN A 200 39.37 -13.54 22.94
CA ASN A 200 40.46 -14.45 22.60
C ASN A 200 41.84 -13.88 22.99
N GLN A 201 42.06 -12.57 22.83
CA GLN A 201 43.29 -11.91 23.27
C GLN A 201 43.45 -11.97 24.78
N ILE A 202 42.37 -11.67 25.53
CA ILE A 202 42.37 -11.77 27.01
C ILE A 202 42.66 -13.21 27.45
N ASN A 203 42.00 -14.19 26.84
CA ASN A 203 42.24 -15.61 27.14
C ASN A 203 43.67 -16.05 26.80
N GLY A 204 44.23 -15.53 25.70
CA GLY A 204 45.62 -15.74 25.32
C GLY A 204 46.61 -15.15 26.33
N SER A 205 46.39 -13.90 26.77
CA SER A 205 47.26 -13.21 27.74
C SER A 205 47.18 -13.78 29.16
N MET A 206 46.09 -14.47 29.52
CA MET A 206 45.98 -15.17 30.81
C MET A 206 46.67 -16.54 30.81
N ARG A 207 46.97 -17.09 29.63
CA ARG A 207 47.60 -18.40 29.47
C ARG A 207 49.11 -18.34 29.23
N SER A 208 49.64 -17.16 28.90
CA SER A 208 51.08 -16.84 28.80
C SER A 208 51.64 -16.39 30.14
#